data_AF-A0A840PZD8-F1
#
_entry.id   AF-A0A840PZD8-F1
#
_cell.length_a   1.000
_cell.length_b   1.000
_cell.length_c   1.000
_cell.angle_alpha   90.00
_cell.angle_beta   90.00
_cell.angle_gamma   90.00
#
_symmetry.space_group_name_H-M   'P 1'
#
loop_
_entity.id
_entity.type
_entity.pdbx_description
1 polymer ?
#
loop_
_entity_poly.entity_id
_entity_poly.type
_entity_poly.pdbx_seq_one_letter_code
_entity_poly.pdbx_strand_id
1 'polypeptide(L)'
;MQQLEHAARALGWDGRLIPDVEVLGARFAAVARIRQDVHQWRSHHGWAPELNPSWFRSWSEPALHDHLPVAAVDLLGILVPVPHARFALQACGTLLTLAPCVVVLPSNSRYQPWPMLELDYYGVGVVNAGFEGPTELVIAPEDRTAEFGSSMFGRWLLEVLYSRILELPQLTENA
;
A
#
# COMPACT_ATOMS: atom_id res chain seq x y z
N MET A 1 -2.59 -7.38 -13.16
CA MET A 1 -2.74 -8.05 -11.85
C MET A 1 -1.59 -9.00 -11.58
N GLN A 2 -1.35 -10.02 -12.42
CA GLN A 2 -0.23 -10.97 -12.26
C GLN A 2 1.16 -10.30 -12.07
N GLN A 3 1.46 -9.24 -12.82
CA GLN A 3 2.72 -8.48 -12.65
C GLN A 3 2.87 -7.84 -11.25
N LEU A 4 1.77 -7.36 -10.67
CA LEU A 4 1.76 -6.74 -9.34
C LEU A 4 1.91 -7.77 -8.23
N GLU A 5 1.33 -8.95 -8.41
CA GLU A 5 1.51 -10.08 -7.49
C GLU A 5 2.96 -10.57 -7.48
N HIS A 6 3.59 -10.68 -8.66
CA HIS A 6 5.01 -11.06 -8.72
C HIS A 6 5.91 -9.97 -8.12
N ALA A 7 5.58 -8.68 -8.31
CA ALA A 7 6.29 -7.58 -7.65
C ALA A 7 6.18 -7.66 -6.12
N ALA A 8 4.97 -7.85 -5.59
CA ALA A 8 4.76 -8.04 -4.15
C ALA A 8 5.58 -9.22 -3.59
N ARG A 9 5.62 -10.34 -4.31
CA ARG A 9 6.43 -11.51 -3.93
C ARG A 9 7.93 -11.23 -3.99
N ALA A 10 8.42 -10.54 -5.01
CA ALA A 10 9.84 -10.16 -5.12
C ALA A 10 10.29 -9.24 -3.99
N LEU A 11 9.37 -8.45 -3.44
CA LEU A 11 9.59 -7.57 -2.28
C LEU A 11 9.45 -8.30 -0.93
N GLY A 12 9.04 -9.58 -0.94
CA GLY A 12 8.77 -10.34 0.28
C GLY A 12 7.54 -9.86 1.06
N TRP A 13 6.61 -9.13 0.42
CA TRP A 13 5.41 -8.63 1.09
C TRP A 13 4.35 -9.73 1.19
N ASP A 14 4.21 -10.32 2.37
CA ASP A 14 3.26 -11.37 2.73
C ASP A 14 1.90 -10.78 3.16
N GLY A 15 1.25 -10.08 2.24
CA GLY A 15 -0.09 -9.51 2.41
C GLY A 15 -1.01 -9.81 1.23
N ARG A 16 -2.27 -9.36 1.31
CA ARG A 16 -3.21 -9.40 0.20
C ARG A 16 -2.99 -8.19 -0.71
N LEU A 17 -2.87 -8.46 -2.01
CA LEU A 17 -2.85 -7.42 -3.02
C LEU A 17 -4.28 -6.88 -3.24
N ILE A 18 -4.42 -5.57 -3.12
CA ILE A 18 -5.66 -4.84 -3.37
C ILE A 18 -5.42 -3.95 -4.59
N PRO A 19 -5.94 -4.32 -5.77
CA PRO A 19 -5.76 -3.55 -6.99
C PRO A 19 -6.64 -2.29 -6.99
N ASP A 20 -6.32 -1.37 -7.89
CA ASP A 20 -7.18 -0.23 -8.26
C ASP A 20 -7.63 0.65 -7.09
N VAL A 21 -6.72 0.87 -6.14
CA VAL A 21 -6.89 1.86 -5.09
C VAL A 21 -6.66 3.24 -5.69
N GLU A 22 -7.67 4.11 -5.63
CA GLU A 22 -7.60 5.47 -6.17
C GLU A 22 -7.85 6.49 -5.07
N VAL A 23 -6.82 7.27 -4.77
CA VAL A 23 -6.83 8.21 -3.65
C VAL A 23 -5.87 9.38 -3.91
N LEU A 24 -6.24 10.61 -3.53
CA LEU A 24 -5.43 11.83 -3.75
C LEU A 24 -5.03 12.05 -5.23
N GLY A 25 -5.85 11.56 -6.16
CA GLY A 25 -5.54 11.63 -7.60
C GLY A 25 -4.46 10.65 -8.06
N ALA A 26 -4.01 9.74 -7.19
CA ALA A 26 -3.10 8.66 -7.53
C ALA A 26 -3.85 7.31 -7.59
N ARG A 27 -3.53 6.49 -8.58
CA ARG A 27 -4.03 5.12 -8.71
C ARG A 27 -2.89 4.14 -8.52
N PHE A 28 -3.07 3.19 -7.62
CA PHE A 28 -2.06 2.23 -7.23
C PHE A 28 -2.68 0.89 -6.81
N ALA A 29 -1.84 -0.11 -6.58
CA ALA A 29 -2.22 -1.30 -5.84
C ALA A 29 -1.56 -1.27 -4.46
N ALA A 30 -2.30 -1.68 -3.43
CA ALA A 30 -1.79 -1.77 -2.08
C ALA A 30 -1.54 -3.22 -1.71
N VAL A 31 -0.53 -3.49 -0.88
CA VAL A 31 -0.38 -4.79 -0.22
C VAL A 31 -0.65 -4.58 1.25
N ALA A 32 -1.69 -5.23 1.77
CA ALA A 32 -2.12 -5.06 3.16
C ALA A 32 -2.42 -6.40 3.83
N ARG A 33 -2.22 -6.45 5.15
CA ARG A 33 -2.46 -7.63 5.98
C ARG A 33 -3.52 -7.34 7.02
N ILE A 34 -4.44 -8.27 7.25
CA ILE A 34 -5.38 -8.19 8.38
C ILE A 34 -4.64 -8.48 9.68
N ARG A 35 -4.83 -7.61 10.67
CA ARG A 35 -4.53 -7.86 12.07
C ARG A 35 -5.66 -8.70 12.68
N GLN A 36 -5.45 -10.02 12.74
CA GLN A 36 -6.51 -10.99 13.05
C GLN A 36 -7.15 -10.75 14.43
N ASP A 37 -6.34 -10.42 15.42
CA ASP A 37 -6.77 -10.04 16.77
C ASP A 37 -7.73 -8.84 16.75
N VAL A 38 -7.37 -7.78 16.02
CA VAL A 38 -8.18 -6.56 15.90
C VAL A 38 -9.44 -6.81 15.08
N HIS A 39 -9.32 -7.56 13.98
CA HIS A 39 -10.48 -7.94 13.16
C HIS A 39 -11.51 -8.73 13.96
N GLN A 40 -11.08 -9.73 14.72
CA GLN A 40 -11.98 -10.52 15.57
C GLN A 40 -12.63 -9.66 16.65
N TRP A 41 -11.85 -8.82 17.34
CA TRP A 41 -12.40 -7.90 18.35
C TRP A 41 -13.43 -6.95 17.75
N ARG A 42 -13.13 -6.33 16.61
CA ARG A 42 -14.04 -5.41 15.92
C ARG A 42 -15.32 -6.12 15.48
N SER A 43 -15.20 -7.32 14.91
CA SER A 43 -16.34 -8.10 14.44
C SER A 43 -17.26 -8.50 15.60
N HIS A 44 -16.69 -8.88 16.75
CA HIS A 44 -17.45 -9.21 17.95
C HIS A 44 -18.18 -8.00 18.55
N HIS A 45 -17.60 -6.81 18.44
CA HIS A 45 -18.14 -5.57 19.02
C HIS A 45 -18.89 -4.69 18.01
N GLY A 46 -19.16 -5.17 16.80
CA GLY A 46 -19.93 -4.45 15.78
C GLY A 46 -19.20 -3.30 15.08
N TRP A 47 -17.87 -3.28 15.11
CA TRP A 47 -17.03 -2.25 14.47
C TRP A 47 -16.68 -2.60 13.02
N ALA A 48 -17.61 -2.36 12.11
CA ALA A 48 -17.38 -2.46 10.66
C ALA A 48 -16.30 -1.46 10.16
N PRO A 49 -15.75 -1.62 8.94
CA PRO A 49 -14.93 -0.59 8.31
C PRO A 49 -15.68 0.75 8.23
N GLU A 50 -15.03 1.85 8.59
CA GLU A 50 -15.63 3.19 8.51
C GLU A 50 -15.05 3.97 7.32
N LEU A 51 -15.85 4.17 6.28
CA LEU A 51 -15.39 4.76 5.02
C LEU A 51 -15.62 6.27 4.92
N ASN A 52 -16.44 6.84 5.80
CA ASN A 52 -16.78 8.26 5.75
C ASN A 52 -15.63 9.12 6.28
N PRO A 53 -14.90 9.87 5.43
CA PRO A 53 -13.75 10.66 5.84
C PRO A 53 -14.10 11.76 6.87
N SER A 54 -15.37 12.15 7.02
CA SER A 54 -15.76 13.13 8.04
C SER A 54 -15.69 12.58 9.46
N TRP A 55 -15.85 11.25 9.63
CA TRP A 55 -15.71 10.56 10.92
C TRP A 55 -14.31 10.68 11.51
N PHE A 56 -13.31 10.92 10.66
CA PHE A 56 -11.91 10.97 11.03
C PHE A 56 -11.56 12.28 11.74
N ARG A 57 -12.39 13.33 11.62
CA ARG A 57 -12.24 14.52 12.48
C ARG A 57 -12.38 14.16 13.96
N SER A 58 -13.27 13.21 14.27
CA SER A 58 -13.46 12.67 15.61
C SER A 58 -12.20 11.97 16.13
N TRP A 59 -11.27 11.56 15.26
CA TRP A 59 -10.02 10.90 15.64
C TRP A 59 -8.88 11.88 15.93
N SER A 60 -9.08 13.15 15.63
CA SER A 60 -8.20 14.24 16.07
C SER A 60 -8.62 14.81 17.43
N GLU A 61 -9.78 14.39 17.96
CA GLU A 61 -10.27 14.80 19.26
C GLU A 61 -9.75 13.86 20.35
N PRO A 62 -8.89 14.34 21.27
CA PRO A 62 -8.27 13.47 22.28
C PRO A 62 -9.27 12.77 23.19
N ALA A 63 -10.43 13.39 23.42
CA ALA A 63 -11.51 12.84 24.24
C ALA A 63 -12.17 11.58 23.64
N LEU A 64 -11.98 11.35 22.34
CA LEU A 64 -12.60 10.23 21.63
C LEU A 64 -11.62 9.08 21.38
N HIS A 65 -10.31 9.24 21.64
CA HIS A 65 -9.31 8.20 21.35
C HIS A 65 -9.62 6.84 21.96
N ASP A 66 -10.14 6.80 23.20
CA ASP A 66 -10.49 5.55 23.90
C ASP A 66 -11.74 4.86 23.33
N HIS A 67 -12.49 5.53 22.46
CA HIS A 67 -13.74 5.04 21.87
C HIS A 67 -13.59 4.62 20.41
N LEU A 68 -12.38 4.73 19.85
CA LEU A 68 -12.14 4.47 18.45
C LEU A 68 -11.46 3.11 18.26
N PRO A 69 -11.96 2.27 17.34
CA PRO A 69 -11.32 1.00 17.08
C PRO A 69 -9.93 1.23 16.50
N VAL A 70 -8.99 0.37 16.87
CA VAL A 70 -7.67 0.30 16.25
C VAL A 70 -7.81 -0.14 14.78
N ALA A 71 -6.83 0.23 13.95
CA ALA A 71 -6.78 -0.24 12.57
C ALA A 71 -6.73 -1.77 12.50
N ALA A 72 -7.61 -2.36 11.71
CA ALA A 72 -7.70 -3.81 11.52
C ALA A 72 -6.73 -4.33 10.46
N VAL A 73 -5.99 -3.46 9.79
CA VAL A 73 -5.05 -3.81 8.73
C VAL A 73 -3.74 -3.04 8.86
N ASP A 74 -2.67 -3.69 8.44
CA ASP A 74 -1.35 -3.09 8.21
C ASP A 74 -1.16 -2.88 6.72
N LEU A 75 -0.70 -1.70 6.31
CA LEU A 75 -0.29 -1.41 4.94
C LEU A 75 1.20 -1.73 4.80
N LEU A 76 1.53 -2.83 4.12
CA LEU A 76 2.90 -3.30 3.95
C LEU A 76 3.65 -2.54 2.86
N GLY A 77 2.92 -2.06 1.86
CA GLY A 77 3.52 -1.32 0.76
C GLY A 77 2.55 -0.96 -0.35
N ILE A 78 3.04 -0.10 -1.23
CA ILE A 78 2.30 0.47 -2.36
C ILE A 78 3.05 0.15 -3.66
N LEU A 79 2.32 -0.36 -4.65
CA LEU A 79 2.80 -0.65 -5.99
C LEU A 79 2.16 0.33 -6.98
N VAL A 80 2.99 1.12 -7.66
CA VAL A 80 2.54 2.13 -8.63
C VAL A 80 3.04 1.75 -10.02
N PRO A 81 2.17 1.19 -10.90
CA PRO A 81 2.55 0.92 -12.28
C PRO A 81 2.82 2.23 -13.02
N VAL A 82 3.99 2.38 -13.61
CA VAL A 82 4.33 3.55 -14.44
C VAL A 82 4.98 3.09 -15.74
N PRO A 83 4.71 3.73 -16.89
CA PRO A 83 5.27 3.29 -18.16
C PRO A 83 6.76 3.62 -18.30
N HIS A 84 7.26 4.61 -17.55
CA HIS A 84 8.65 5.06 -17.61
C HIS A 84 9.09 5.58 -16.24
N ALA A 85 10.35 5.36 -15.89
CA ALA A 85 10.94 5.79 -14.62
C ALA A 85 10.81 7.30 -14.35
N ARG A 86 10.83 8.15 -15.38
CA ARG A 86 10.65 9.61 -15.22
C ARG A 86 9.31 10.04 -14.59
N PHE A 87 8.30 9.17 -14.62
CA PHE A 87 6.99 9.44 -14.00
C PHE A 87 6.91 8.95 -12.56
N ALA A 88 7.90 8.18 -12.11
CA ALA A 88 7.86 7.47 -10.84
C ALA A 88 7.77 8.42 -9.64
N LEU A 89 8.63 9.44 -9.57
CA LEU A 89 8.63 10.35 -8.43
C LEU A 89 7.32 11.14 -8.31
N GLN A 90 6.77 11.60 -9.44
CA GLN A 90 5.46 12.26 -9.47
C GLN A 90 4.35 11.32 -9.01
N ALA A 91 4.38 10.06 -9.45
CA ALA A 91 3.35 9.08 -9.12
C ALA A 91 3.42 8.60 -7.66
N CYS A 92 4.62 8.51 -7.10
CA CYS A 92 4.85 8.09 -5.70
C CYS A 92 4.69 9.23 -4.69
N GLY A 93 4.80 10.50 -5.12
CA GLY A 93 4.82 11.72 -4.31
C GLY A 93 4.30 11.59 -2.87
N THR A 94 3.00 11.80 -2.66
CA THR A 94 2.39 11.75 -1.32
C THR A 94 2.30 10.34 -0.73
N LEU A 95 2.39 9.30 -1.56
CA LEU A 95 2.27 7.90 -1.15
C LEU A 95 3.46 7.44 -0.31
N LEU A 96 4.64 8.03 -0.52
CA LEU A 96 5.85 7.78 0.28
C LEU A 96 5.66 8.08 1.77
N THR A 97 4.69 8.93 2.12
CA THR A 97 4.38 9.26 3.52
C THR A 97 3.52 8.19 4.22
N LEU A 98 3.03 7.19 3.47
CA LEU A 98 2.01 6.25 3.94
C LEU A 98 2.55 4.83 4.14
N ALA A 99 3.49 4.42 3.29
CA ALA A 99 4.12 3.10 3.30
C ALA A 99 5.31 3.07 2.32
N PRO A 100 6.16 2.03 2.39
CA PRO A 100 7.12 1.74 1.32
C PRO A 100 6.46 1.77 -0.05
N CYS A 101 6.98 2.61 -0.95
CA CYS A 101 6.37 2.85 -2.26
C CYS A 101 7.31 2.36 -3.36
N VAL A 102 6.78 1.52 -4.25
CA VAL A 102 7.54 0.87 -5.32
C VAL A 102 6.88 1.18 -6.65
N VAL A 103 7.67 1.57 -7.63
CA VAL A 103 7.21 1.62 -9.02
C VAL A 103 7.41 0.31 -9.74
N VAL A 104 6.40 -0.08 -10.49
CA VAL A 104 6.43 -1.28 -11.32
C VAL A 104 6.58 -0.84 -12.77
N LEU A 105 7.75 -1.12 -13.33
CA LEU A 105 8.13 -0.78 -14.69
C LEU A 105 7.81 -1.95 -15.65
N PRO A 106 7.43 -1.67 -16.91
CA PRO A 106 7.30 -2.69 -17.94
C PRO A 106 8.59 -3.49 -18.14
N SER A 107 8.49 -4.76 -18.54
CA SER A 107 9.62 -5.68 -18.83
C SER A 107 10.67 -5.14 -19.78
N ASN A 108 10.25 -4.30 -20.74
CA ASN A 108 11.11 -3.72 -21.77
C ASN A 108 11.71 -2.36 -21.37
N SER A 109 11.57 -1.97 -20.11
CA SER A 109 12.11 -0.72 -19.60
C SER A 109 13.62 -0.76 -19.63
N ARG A 110 14.22 0.19 -20.37
CA ARG A 110 15.67 0.36 -20.35
C ARG A 110 16.09 0.99 -19.04
N TYR A 111 17.16 0.46 -18.44
CA TYR A 111 17.79 1.07 -17.28
C TYR A 111 18.29 2.48 -17.63
N GLN A 112 17.90 3.48 -16.83
CA GLN A 112 18.31 4.87 -16.99
C GLN A 112 18.96 5.34 -15.69
N PRO A 113 20.30 5.52 -15.64
CA PRO A 113 21.02 5.76 -14.39
C PRO A 113 20.50 6.96 -13.59
N TRP A 114 20.21 8.09 -14.26
CA TRP A 114 19.78 9.31 -13.57
C TRP A 114 18.42 9.19 -12.87
N PRO A 115 17.33 8.77 -13.54
CA PRO A 115 16.09 8.46 -12.83
C PRO A 115 16.24 7.41 -11.74
N MET A 116 17.07 6.38 -11.92
CA MET A 116 17.27 5.35 -10.90
C MET A 116 17.94 5.91 -9.65
N LEU A 117 18.98 6.73 -9.81
CA LEU A 117 19.65 7.41 -8.70
C LEU A 117 18.71 8.36 -7.96
N GLU A 118 17.84 9.08 -8.69
CA GLU A 118 16.83 9.95 -8.08
C GLU A 118 15.82 9.14 -7.26
N LEU A 119 15.34 8.02 -7.78
CA LEU A 119 14.39 7.17 -7.06
C LEU A 119 15.01 6.55 -5.80
N ASP A 120 16.25 6.06 -5.89
CA ASP A 120 17.01 5.56 -4.75
C ASP A 120 17.19 6.67 -3.69
N TYR A 121 17.58 7.89 -4.10
CA TYR A 121 17.73 9.03 -3.21
C TYR A 121 16.45 9.39 -2.43
N TYR A 122 15.27 9.26 -3.05
CA TYR A 122 14.00 9.55 -2.39
C TYR A 122 13.40 8.35 -1.63
N GLY A 123 14.02 7.17 -1.71
CA GLY A 123 13.55 5.93 -1.09
C GLY A 123 12.45 5.20 -1.88
N VAL A 124 12.29 5.52 -3.18
CA VAL A 124 11.32 4.86 -4.06
C VAL A 124 11.92 3.56 -4.60
N GLY A 125 11.30 2.43 -4.25
CA GLY A 125 11.71 1.14 -4.78
C GLY A 125 11.35 0.99 -6.27
N VAL A 126 12.09 0.14 -6.97
CA VAL A 126 11.89 -0.11 -8.40
C VAL A 126 11.88 -1.60 -8.66
N VAL A 127 10.85 -2.06 -9.36
CA VAL A 127 10.69 -3.44 -9.79
C VAL A 127 10.43 -3.48 -11.29
N ASN A 128 11.21 -4.29 -12.01
CA ASN A 128 10.98 -4.56 -13.43
C ASN A 128 10.07 -5.78 -13.59
N ALA A 129 8.84 -5.55 -14.07
CA ALA A 129 7.88 -6.61 -14.31
C ALA A 129 8.27 -7.42 -15.53
N GLY A 130 8.95 -8.56 -15.34
CA GLY A 130 9.23 -9.52 -16.43
C GLY A 130 7.96 -9.96 -17.15
N PHE A 131 8.03 -10.16 -18.48
CA PHE A 131 6.90 -10.62 -19.29
C PHE A 131 6.63 -12.12 -19.10
N GLU A 132 7.70 -12.92 -19.00
CA GLU A 132 7.68 -14.38 -18.75
C GLU A 132 8.76 -14.83 -17.75
N GLY A 133 9.52 -13.89 -17.16
CA GLY A 133 10.64 -14.15 -16.26
C GLY A 133 10.39 -13.65 -14.83
N PRO A 134 11.27 -14.00 -13.87
CA PRO A 134 11.15 -13.53 -12.49
C PRO A 134 11.18 -12.00 -12.49
N THR A 135 10.27 -11.41 -11.72
CA THR A 135 10.23 -9.98 -11.51
C THR A 135 11.48 -9.58 -10.73
N GLU A 136 12.26 -8.63 -11.25
CA GLU A 136 13.55 -8.25 -10.69
C GLU A 136 13.40 -7.02 -9.81
N LEU A 137 13.82 -7.13 -8.55
CA LEU A 137 13.99 -5.99 -7.66
C LEU A 137 15.25 -5.24 -8.06
N VAL A 138 15.08 -4.02 -8.56
CA VAL A 138 16.18 -3.15 -9.01
C VAL A 138 16.65 -2.25 -7.87
N ILE A 139 15.71 -1.63 -7.16
CA ILE A 139 15.94 -0.78 -5.99
C ILE A 139 14.97 -1.21 -4.90
N ALA A 140 15.47 -1.47 -3.69
CA ALA A 140 14.63 -1.75 -2.54
C ALA A 140 13.92 -0.47 -2.06
N PRO A 141 12.63 -0.50 -1.72
CA PRO A 141 11.96 0.66 -1.15
C PRO A 141 12.40 0.92 0.28
N GLU A 142 12.43 2.18 0.69
CA GLU A 142 12.61 2.57 2.09
C GLU A 142 11.26 2.74 2.79
N ASP A 143 11.20 2.41 4.09
CA ASP A 143 10.07 2.77 4.94
C ASP A 143 10.31 4.12 5.61
N ARG A 144 9.68 5.16 5.05
CA ARG A 144 9.79 6.53 5.54
C ARG A 144 8.61 6.97 6.38
N THR A 145 7.68 6.06 6.71
CA THR A 145 6.46 6.39 7.46
C THR A 145 6.74 7.00 8.82
N ALA A 146 7.81 6.55 9.48
CA ALA A 146 8.25 7.08 10.77
C ALA A 146 8.67 8.57 10.72
N GLU A 147 9.14 9.06 9.57
CA GLU A 147 9.52 10.47 9.39
C GLU A 147 8.32 11.41 9.33
N PHE A 148 7.17 10.90 8.85
CA PHE A 148 5.95 11.69 8.66
C PHE A 148 4.91 11.49 9.76
N GLY A 149 5.01 10.39 10.52
CA GLY A 149 4.10 10.04 11.59
C GLY A 149 2.70 9.63 11.10
N SER A 150 1.79 9.38 12.04
CA SER A 150 0.42 9.00 11.72
C SER A 150 -0.38 10.19 11.17
N SER A 151 -1.02 10.01 10.01
CA SER A 151 -1.95 10.99 9.45
C SER A 151 -3.39 10.48 9.48
N MET A 152 -4.36 11.40 9.61
CA MET A 152 -5.80 11.08 9.49
C MET A 152 -6.12 10.40 8.17
N PHE A 153 -5.46 10.86 7.10
CA PHE A 153 -5.58 10.28 5.78
C PHE A 153 -5.05 8.84 5.74
N GLY A 154 -3.85 8.58 6.27
CA GLY A 154 -3.29 7.23 6.33
C GLY A 154 -4.20 6.27 7.10
N ARG A 155 -4.74 6.72 8.23
CA ARG A 155 -5.68 5.90 9.01
C ARG A 155 -7.02 5.69 8.29
N TRP A 156 -7.53 6.65 7.52
CA TRP A 156 -8.67 6.44 6.61
C TRP A 156 -8.37 5.46 5.49
N LEU A 157 -7.19 5.55 4.87
CA LEU A 157 -6.77 4.57 3.88
C LEU A 157 -6.80 3.15 4.45
N LEU A 158 -6.37 2.93 5.70
CA LEU A 158 -6.48 1.62 6.34
C LEU A 158 -7.93 1.11 6.45
N GLU A 159 -8.91 1.98 6.71
CA GLU A 159 -10.33 1.56 6.73
C GLU A 159 -10.84 1.21 5.32
N VAL A 160 -10.42 1.98 4.31
CA VAL A 160 -10.72 1.66 2.89
C VAL A 160 -10.14 0.29 2.52
N LEU A 161 -8.87 0.05 2.84
CA LEU A 161 -8.20 -1.22 2.55
C LEU A 161 -8.83 -2.38 3.34
N TYR A 162 -9.27 -2.13 4.58
CA TYR A 162 -9.98 -3.12 5.38
C TYR A 162 -11.31 -3.53 4.71
N SER A 163 -12.13 -2.58 4.26
CA SER A 163 -13.36 -2.88 3.51
C SER A 163 -13.07 -3.71 2.26
N ARG A 164 -12.07 -3.29 1.46
CA ARG A 164 -11.68 -4.01 0.25
C ARG A 164 -11.23 -5.44 0.53
N ILE A 165 -10.48 -5.66 1.61
CA ILE A 165 -10.04 -7.01 1.97
C ILE A 165 -11.22 -7.91 2.37
N LEU A 166 -12.21 -7.36 3.07
CA LEU A 166 -13.41 -8.12 3.46
C LEU A 166 -14.32 -8.45 2.26
N GLU A 167 -14.32 -7.60 1.22
CA GLU A 167 -15.03 -7.82 -0.03
C GLU A 167 -14.34 -8.82 -0.96
N LEU A 168 -13.01 -8.97 -0.86
CA LEU A 168 -12.26 -9.95 -1.65
C LEU A 168 -12.71 -11.37 -1.26
N PRO A 169 -13.07 -12.23 -2.24
CA PRO A 169 -13.38 -13.62 -1.97
C PRO A 169 -12.25 -14.25 -1.15
N GLN A 170 -12.59 -14.92 -0.04
CA GLN A 170 -11.65 -15.80 0.63
C GLN A 170 -11.29 -16.88 -0.40
N LEU A 171 -10.12 -16.78 -1.04
CA LEU A 171 -9.48 -17.96 -1.60
C LEU A 171 -9.22 -18.86 -0.42
N THR A 172 -10.16 -19.77 -0.23
CA THR A 172 -10.27 -20.72 0.85
C THR A 172 -8.91 -21.40 1.07
N GLU A 173 -8.55 -21.53 2.33
CA GLU A 173 -7.64 -22.57 2.79
C GLU A 173 -8.07 -23.90 2.14
N ASN A 174 -7.35 -24.31 1.10
CA ASN A 174 -7.35 -25.66 0.58
C ASN A 174 -5.91 -26.16 0.70
N ALA A 175 -5.59 -26.64 1.90
CA ALA A 175 -4.52 -27.59 2.15
C ALA A 175 -5.06 -28.68 3.08
#